data_AF-A0A522LFD2-F1
#
_entry.id   AF-A0A522LFD2-F1
#
_cell.length_a   1.000
_cell.length_b   1.000
_cell.length_c   1.000
_cell.angle_alpha   90.00
_cell.angle_beta   90.00
_cell.angle_gamma   90.00
#
_symmetry.space_group_name_H-M   'P 1'
#
loop_
_entity.id
_entity.type
_entity.pdbx_description
1 polymer ?
#
loop_
_entity_poly.entity_id
_entity_poly.type
_entity_poly.pdbx_seq_one_letter_code
_entity_poly.pdbx_strand_id
1 'polypeptide(L)'
;MSDLRNDSVHRIIDANLNRVKEGLRVCEEITRFILDDRKLTALFKLYRHEIDAIVKKIYPVSRLLAGRRSAGDVGRKNSRFELERSGLKDVFWANIQRVKESLRVLEEFSKLKNREAALCFKELRYKIYEIEKKSFKKISALPDIR
;
A
#
# COMPACT_ATOMS: atom_id res chain seq x y z
N MET A 1 -1.87 -12.03 28.56
CA MET A 1 -2.17 -12.64 27.23
C MET A 1 -3.06 -11.78 26.32
N SER A 2 -3.87 -10.86 26.84
CA SER A 2 -4.68 -9.92 26.03
C SER A 2 -3.82 -8.85 25.33
N ASP A 3 -2.82 -8.29 26.02
CA ASP A 3 -1.95 -7.23 25.45
C ASP A 3 -1.08 -7.70 24.29
N LEU A 4 -0.46 -8.89 24.40
CA LEU A 4 0.37 -9.46 23.32
C LEU A 4 -0.39 -9.63 21.99
N ARG A 5 -1.68 -9.98 22.05
CA ARG A 5 -2.55 -10.11 20.86
C ARG A 5 -2.92 -8.74 20.30
N ASN A 6 -3.10 -7.74 21.15
CA ASN A 6 -3.38 -6.37 20.74
C ASN A 6 -2.18 -5.76 20.01
N ASP A 7 -0.96 -5.98 20.52
CA ASP A 7 0.28 -5.49 19.92
C ASP A 7 0.57 -6.13 18.56
N SER A 8 0.21 -7.41 18.38
CA SER A 8 0.33 -8.09 17.09
C SER A 8 -0.61 -7.50 16.03
N VAL A 9 -1.85 -7.14 16.39
CA VAL A 9 -2.79 -6.47 15.47
C VAL A 9 -2.27 -5.10 15.05
N HIS A 10 -1.76 -4.30 15.98
CA HIS A 10 -1.16 -2.99 15.65
C HIS A 10 0.07 -3.13 14.74
N ARG A 11 0.90 -4.15 14.95
CA ARG A 11 2.03 -4.47 14.07
C ARG A 11 1.60 -4.82 12.65
N ILE A 12 0.55 -5.63 12.51
CA ILE A 12 -0.01 -5.97 11.20
C ILE A 12 -0.52 -4.71 10.50
N ILE A 13 -1.22 -3.83 11.22
CA ILE A 13 -1.71 -2.56 10.68
C ILE A 13 -0.54 -1.65 10.25
N ASP A 14 0.46 -1.43 11.11
CA ASP A 14 1.63 -0.58 10.78
C ASP A 14 2.38 -1.11 9.54
N ALA A 15 2.65 -2.42 9.49
CA ALA A 15 3.33 -3.05 8.37
C ALA A 15 2.56 -2.84 7.05
N ASN A 16 1.25 -3.06 7.04
CA ASN A 16 0.46 -2.92 5.81
C ASN A 16 0.22 -1.45 5.44
N LEU A 17 0.14 -0.52 6.39
CA LEU A 17 0.15 0.92 6.09
C LEU A 17 1.44 1.33 5.38
N ASN A 18 2.59 0.82 5.82
CA ASN A 18 3.86 1.09 5.16
C ASN A 18 3.88 0.52 3.72
N ARG A 19 3.47 -0.74 3.56
CA ARG A 19 3.40 -1.41 2.24
C ARG A 19 2.51 -0.67 1.24
N VAL A 20 1.36 -0.15 1.68
CA VAL A 20 0.49 0.65 0.81
C VAL A 20 1.20 1.95 0.40
N LYS A 21 1.79 2.68 1.35
CA LYS A 21 2.43 3.96 1.05
C LYS A 21 3.63 3.84 0.12
N GLU A 22 4.43 2.79 0.29
CA GLU A 22 5.54 2.44 -0.61
C GLU A 22 5.05 2.06 -2.00
N GLY A 23 4.08 1.15 -2.10
CA GLY A 23 3.55 0.71 -3.39
C GLY A 23 2.93 1.86 -4.18
N LEU A 24 2.12 2.71 -3.53
CA LEU A 24 1.58 3.92 -4.16
C LEU A 24 2.67 4.91 -4.55
N ARG A 25 3.76 5.03 -3.78
CA ARG A 25 4.88 5.92 -4.12
C ARG A 25 5.55 5.45 -5.41
N VAL A 26 5.79 4.15 -5.55
CA VAL A 26 6.38 3.60 -6.78
C VAL A 26 5.47 3.87 -7.98
N CYS A 27 4.17 3.61 -7.86
CA CYS A 27 3.22 3.91 -8.93
C CYS A 27 3.16 5.42 -9.26
N GLU A 28 3.19 6.29 -8.26
CA GLU A 28 3.25 7.75 -8.43
C GLU A 28 4.46 8.16 -9.28
N GLU A 29 5.65 7.65 -8.95
CA GLU A 29 6.89 8.02 -9.63
C GLU A 29 6.92 7.49 -11.07
N ILE A 30 6.39 6.30 -11.33
CA ILE A 30 6.20 5.80 -12.71
C ILE A 30 5.28 6.75 -13.49
N THR A 31 4.15 7.14 -12.90
CA THR A 31 3.23 8.05 -13.58
C THR A 31 3.80 9.45 -13.77
N ARG A 32 4.69 9.90 -12.87
CA ARG A 32 5.30 11.22 -12.89
C ARG A 32 6.44 11.31 -13.90
N PHE A 33 7.38 10.37 -13.82
CA PHE A 33 8.68 10.48 -14.52
C PHE A 33 8.80 9.61 -15.76
N ILE A 34 7.98 8.56 -15.88
CA ILE A 34 7.98 7.70 -17.07
C ILE A 34 6.83 8.09 -18.00
N LEU A 35 5.62 8.28 -17.46
CA LEU A 35 4.44 8.60 -18.27
C LEU A 35 4.21 10.10 -18.47
N ASP A 36 4.86 10.97 -17.68
CA ASP A 36 4.55 12.41 -17.58
C ASP A 36 3.03 12.70 -17.43
N ASP A 37 2.29 11.78 -16.79
CA ASP A 37 0.84 11.88 -16.65
C ASP A 37 0.48 12.60 -15.36
N ARG A 38 0.25 13.91 -15.48
CA ARG A 38 -0.14 14.78 -14.36
C ARG A 38 -1.42 14.32 -13.66
N LYS A 39 -2.39 13.75 -14.38
CA LYS A 39 -3.68 13.33 -13.81
C LYS A 39 -3.51 12.09 -12.94
N LEU A 40 -2.83 11.06 -13.45
CA LEU A 40 -2.54 9.85 -12.69
C LEU A 40 -1.62 10.14 -11.51
N THR A 41 -0.59 10.95 -11.71
CA THR A 41 0.32 11.39 -10.63
C THR A 41 -0.46 12.05 -9.48
N ALA A 42 -1.39 12.96 -9.81
CA ALA A 42 -2.19 13.64 -8.81
C ALA A 42 -3.10 12.66 -8.03
N LEU A 43 -3.68 11.66 -8.69
CA LEU A 43 -4.52 10.65 -8.04
C LEU A 43 -3.70 9.74 -7.10
N PHE A 44 -2.52 9.27 -7.53
CA PHE A 44 -1.65 8.47 -6.66
C PHE A 44 -1.19 9.26 -5.43
N LYS A 45 -0.83 10.53 -5.61
CA LYS A 45 -0.48 11.44 -4.52
C LYS A 45 -1.65 11.68 -3.57
N LEU A 46 -2.86 11.90 -4.12
CA LEU A 46 -4.08 12.08 -3.34
C LEU A 46 -4.35 10.87 -2.44
N TYR A 47 -4.32 9.65 -2.99
CA TYR A 47 -4.59 8.45 -2.19
C TYR A 47 -3.52 8.16 -1.15
N ARG A 48 -2.24 8.50 -1.41
CA ARG A 48 -1.20 8.50 -0.37
C ARG A 48 -1.56 9.43 0.80
N HIS A 49 -2.00 10.65 0.51
CA HIS A 49 -2.41 11.61 1.54
C HIS A 49 -3.67 11.19 2.28
N GLU A 50 -4.67 10.62 1.59
CA GLU A 50 -5.88 10.08 2.22
C GLU A 50 -5.53 9.00 3.26
N ILE A 51 -4.55 8.13 2.97
CA ILE A 51 -4.09 7.12 3.92
C ILE A 51 -3.45 7.78 5.15
N ASP A 52 -2.56 8.76 4.97
CA ASP A 52 -1.95 9.45 6.11
C ASP A 52 -3.01 10.16 6.97
N ALA A 53 -4.07 10.71 6.36
CA ALA A 53 -5.19 11.31 7.08
C ALA A 53 -5.99 10.28 7.89
N ILE A 54 -6.31 9.12 7.29
CA ILE A 54 -6.97 8.01 7.99
C ILE A 54 -6.11 7.54 9.17
N VAL A 55 -4.80 7.36 8.96
CA VAL A 55 -3.89 6.93 10.02
C VAL A 55 -3.86 7.91 11.18
N LYS A 56 -3.69 9.21 10.90
CA LYS A 56 -3.67 10.24 11.94
C LYS A 56 -4.98 10.34 12.71
N LYS A 57 -6.13 10.16 12.03
CA LYS A 57 -7.46 10.24 12.65
C LYS A 57 -7.75 9.03 13.54
N ILE A 58 -7.32 7.85 13.13
CA ILE A 58 -7.82 6.57 13.68
C ILE A 58 -6.81 5.93 14.63
N TYR A 59 -5.51 6.03 14.36
CA TYR A 59 -4.48 5.38 15.15
C TYR A 59 -3.60 6.42 15.83
N PRO A 60 -3.56 6.48 17.18
CA PRO A 60 -2.61 7.33 17.87
C PRO A 60 -1.19 6.88 17.51
N VAL A 61 -0.40 7.80 16.93
CA VAL A 61 0.94 7.54 16.37
C VAL A 61 1.86 6.82 17.37
N SER A 62 1.71 7.12 18.66
CA SER A 62 2.44 6.48 19.75
C SER A 62 2.24 4.95 19.84
N ARG A 63 1.07 4.43 19.49
CA ARG A 63 0.79 2.98 19.50
C ARG A 63 1.32 2.24 18.28
N LEU A 64 1.40 2.90 17.13
CA LEU A 64 1.99 2.32 15.91
C LEU A 64 3.52 2.21 16.04
N LEU A 65 4.16 3.23 16.61
CA LEU A 65 5.61 3.25 16.82
C LEU A 65 6.08 2.21 17.84
N ALA A 66 5.31 1.97 18.91
CA ALA A 66 5.63 0.96 19.93
C ALA A 66 5.66 -0.49 19.39
N GLY A 67 4.99 -0.74 18.25
CA GLY A 67 4.97 -2.05 17.58
C GLY A 67 6.15 -2.31 16.65
N ARG A 68 6.96 -1.30 16.28
CA ARG A 68 8.03 -1.46 15.28
C ARG A 68 9.17 -2.35 15.80
N ARG A 69 9.04 -3.66 15.55
CA ARG A 69 10.15 -4.62 15.61
C ARG A 69 10.49 -5.09 14.20
N SER A 70 11.07 -4.22 13.39
CA SER A 70 11.54 -4.55 12.03
C SER A 70 12.66 -5.60 12.01
N ALA A 71 13.42 -5.73 13.11
CA ALA A 71 14.53 -6.68 13.23
C ALA A 71 14.11 -8.15 13.44
N GLY A 72 12.85 -8.41 13.82
CA GLY A 72 12.35 -9.75 14.15
C GLY A 72 11.22 -10.27 13.27
N ASP A 73 10.95 -9.62 12.14
CA ASP A 73 9.87 -10.04 11.24
C ASP A 73 10.26 -11.33 10.51
N VAL A 74 9.46 -12.38 10.69
CA VAL A 74 9.70 -13.72 10.14
C VAL A 74 9.62 -13.69 8.60
N GLY A 75 8.95 -12.69 8.02
CA GLY A 75 8.84 -12.48 6.58
C GLY A 75 10.06 -11.86 5.90
N ARG A 76 11.18 -11.64 6.60
CA ARG A 76 12.37 -10.95 6.04
C ARG A 76 13.17 -11.75 5.01
N LYS A 77 12.87 -13.03 4.82
CA LYS A 77 13.54 -13.83 3.79
C LYS A 77 13.02 -13.40 2.42
N ASN A 78 13.79 -12.56 1.73
CA ASN A 78 13.58 -12.22 0.32
C ASN A 78 13.48 -13.54 -0.47
N SER A 79 12.34 -13.77 -1.11
CA SER A 79 12.24 -14.90 -2.04
C SER A 79 13.14 -14.57 -3.24
N ARG A 80 13.85 -15.56 -3.81
CA ARG A 80 14.66 -15.35 -5.03
C ARG A 80 13.84 -14.71 -6.18
N PHE A 81 12.51 -14.89 -6.16
CA PHE A 81 11.57 -14.31 -7.11
C PHE A 81 11.30 -12.80 -6.92
N GLU A 82 11.70 -12.17 -5.80
CA GLU A 82 11.59 -10.70 -5.65
C GLU A 82 12.60 -9.93 -6.51
N LEU A 83 13.67 -10.59 -6.99
CA LEU A 83 14.79 -9.96 -7.69
C LEU A 83 14.64 -9.95 -9.21
N GLU A 84 13.69 -10.70 -9.78
CA GLU A 84 13.44 -10.73 -11.21
C GLU A 84 12.24 -9.85 -11.55
N ARG A 85 12.51 -8.62 -12.02
CA ARG A 85 11.49 -7.80 -12.68
C ARG A 85 11.91 -7.62 -14.13
N SER A 86 11.02 -7.92 -15.05
CA SER A 86 11.35 -7.93 -16.48
C SER A 86 11.14 -6.57 -17.18
N GLY A 87 10.56 -5.58 -16.49
CA GLY A 87 10.45 -4.21 -16.99
C GLY A 87 9.57 -3.28 -16.14
N LEU A 88 9.40 -2.04 -16.59
CA LEU A 88 8.61 -1.00 -15.90
C LEU A 88 7.14 -1.40 -15.66
N LYS A 89 6.55 -2.15 -16.59
CA LYS A 89 5.19 -2.70 -16.48
C LYS A 89 5.06 -3.58 -15.24
N ASP A 90 5.95 -4.54 -15.06
CA ASP A 90 5.96 -5.42 -13.90
C ASP A 90 6.17 -4.64 -12.61
N VAL A 91 7.03 -3.61 -12.65
CA VAL A 91 7.24 -2.75 -11.49
C VAL A 91 5.94 -2.08 -11.07
N PHE A 92 5.17 -1.54 -12.01
CA PHE A 92 3.88 -0.95 -11.71
C PHE A 92 2.88 -1.99 -11.21
N TRP A 93 2.71 -3.11 -11.94
CA TRP A 93 1.71 -4.13 -11.65
C TRP A 93 1.95 -4.83 -10.30
N ALA A 94 3.19 -5.17 -9.98
CA ALA A 94 3.53 -5.76 -8.69
C ALA A 94 3.24 -4.79 -7.52
N ASN A 95 3.53 -3.50 -7.69
CA ASN A 95 3.31 -2.52 -6.63
C ASN A 95 1.83 -2.19 -6.44
N ILE A 96 1.04 -2.04 -7.51
CA ILE A 96 -0.41 -1.80 -7.39
C ILE A 96 -1.12 -3.03 -6.81
N GLN A 97 -0.68 -4.25 -7.14
CA GLN A 97 -1.20 -5.47 -6.53
C GLN A 97 -0.89 -5.53 -5.04
N ARG A 98 0.36 -5.25 -4.63
CA ARG A 98 0.75 -5.17 -3.22
C ARG A 98 -0.08 -4.13 -2.45
N VAL A 99 -0.41 -3.00 -3.07
CA VAL A 99 -1.31 -1.99 -2.49
C VAL A 99 -2.70 -2.58 -2.23
N LYS A 100 -3.29 -3.27 -3.22
CA LYS A 100 -4.62 -3.88 -3.09
C LYS A 100 -4.67 -4.92 -1.97
N GLU A 101 -3.66 -5.79 -1.90
CA GLU A 101 -3.52 -6.80 -0.85
C GLU A 101 -3.35 -6.18 0.53
N SER A 102 -2.48 -5.17 0.64
CA SER A 102 -2.23 -4.49 1.91
C SER A 102 -3.48 -3.74 2.41
N LEU A 103 -4.22 -3.08 1.51
CA LEU A 103 -5.52 -2.46 1.84
C LEU A 103 -6.55 -3.50 2.28
N ARG A 104 -6.56 -4.70 1.68
CA ARG A 104 -7.44 -5.80 2.10
C ARG A 104 -7.12 -6.27 3.52
N VAL A 105 -5.83 -6.39 3.85
CA VAL A 105 -5.40 -6.73 5.22
C VAL A 105 -5.82 -5.62 6.19
N LEU A 106 -5.60 -4.35 5.85
CA LEU A 106 -6.02 -3.21 6.67
C LEU A 106 -7.53 -3.19 6.89
N GLU A 107 -8.33 -3.45 5.87
CA GLU A 107 -9.78 -3.57 5.96
C GLU A 107 -10.19 -4.63 6.99
N GLU A 108 -9.69 -5.86 6.86
CA GLU A 108 -10.08 -6.98 7.71
C GLU A 108 -9.62 -6.81 9.17
N PHE A 109 -8.35 -6.42 9.39
CA PHE A 109 -7.84 -6.23 10.75
C PHE A 109 -8.44 -5.00 11.44
N SER A 110 -8.86 -3.99 10.68
CA SER A 110 -9.56 -2.84 11.24
C SER A 110 -10.95 -3.21 11.75
N LYS A 111 -11.65 -4.20 11.19
CA LYS A 111 -12.97 -4.64 11.70
C LYS A 111 -12.92 -5.08 13.17
N LEU A 112 -11.76 -5.55 13.64
CA LEU A 112 -11.55 -5.96 15.02
C LEU A 112 -11.34 -4.79 16.00
N LYS A 113 -11.09 -3.58 15.49
CA LYS A 113 -10.68 -2.41 16.31
C LYS A 113 -11.53 -1.18 16.08
N ASN A 114 -11.86 -0.88 14.82
CA ASN A 114 -12.58 0.31 14.41
C ASN A 114 -13.31 0.06 13.07
N ARG A 115 -14.65 0.05 13.12
CA ARG A 115 -15.50 -0.18 11.94
C ARG A 115 -15.43 0.96 10.91
N GLU A 116 -15.27 2.21 11.36
CA GLU A 116 -15.09 3.36 10.47
C GLU A 116 -13.80 3.20 9.64
N ALA A 117 -12.71 2.80 10.29
CA ALA A 117 -11.43 2.53 9.62
C ALA A 117 -11.55 1.44 8.57
N ALA A 118 -12.24 0.34 8.89
CA ALA A 118 -12.49 -0.74 7.94
C ALA A 118 -13.25 -0.25 6.69
N LEU A 119 -14.26 0.60 6.88
CA LEU A 119 -15.00 1.19 5.77
C LEU A 119 -14.10 2.12 4.94
N CYS A 120 -13.28 2.96 5.56
CA CYS A 120 -12.35 3.83 4.84
C CYS A 120 -11.35 3.02 3.99
N PHE A 121 -10.78 1.92 4.52
CA PHE A 121 -9.87 1.08 3.75
C PHE A 121 -10.57 0.31 2.63
N LYS A 122 -11.83 -0.11 2.83
CA LYS A 122 -12.66 -0.70 1.78
C LYS A 122 -12.88 0.29 0.63
N GLU A 123 -13.27 1.53 0.93
CA GLU A 123 -13.47 2.58 -0.08
C GLU A 123 -12.18 2.92 -0.83
N LEU A 124 -11.05 3.05 -0.12
CA LEU A 124 -9.75 3.22 -0.75
C LEU A 124 -9.42 2.07 -1.71
N ARG A 125 -9.70 0.82 -1.34
CA ARG A 125 -9.45 -0.34 -2.20
C ARG A 125 -10.23 -0.24 -3.53
N TYR A 126 -11.48 0.22 -3.52
CA TYR A 126 -12.24 0.46 -4.75
C TYR A 126 -11.64 1.62 -5.58
N LYS A 127 -11.24 2.72 -4.94
CA LYS A 127 -10.51 3.81 -5.62
C LYS A 127 -9.23 3.31 -6.29
N ILE A 128 -8.53 2.37 -5.65
CA ILE A 128 -7.33 1.72 -6.23
C ILE A 128 -7.68 0.86 -7.45
N TYR A 129 -8.80 0.15 -7.45
CA TYR A 129 -9.24 -0.60 -8.64
C TYR A 129 -9.53 0.33 -9.81
N GLU A 130 -10.15 1.47 -9.53
CA GLU A 130 -10.47 2.46 -10.57
C GLU A 130 -9.21 3.13 -11.15
N ILE A 131 -8.23 3.51 -10.32
CA ILE A 131 -6.97 4.08 -10.84
C ILE A 131 -6.12 3.03 -11.57
N GLU A 132 -6.15 1.76 -11.12
CA GLU A 132 -5.52 0.65 -11.84
C GLU A 132 -6.09 0.52 -13.26
N LYS A 133 -7.42 0.48 -13.37
CA LYS A 133 -8.13 0.42 -14.65
C LYS A 133 -7.82 1.63 -15.54
N LYS A 134 -7.79 2.85 -14.97
CA LYS A 134 -7.41 4.09 -15.70
C LYS A 134 -5.95 4.07 -16.17
N SER A 135 -5.07 3.41 -15.43
CA SER A 135 -3.64 3.32 -15.75
C SER A 135 -3.35 2.25 -16.81
N PHE A 136 -4.21 1.23 -16.95
CA PHE A 136 -3.98 0.05 -17.77
C PHE A 136 -3.47 0.34 -19.19
N LYS A 137 -4.22 1.10 -19.99
CA LYS A 137 -3.80 1.36 -21.39
C LYS A 137 -2.43 2.06 -21.46
N LYS A 138 -2.15 2.99 -20.55
CA LYS A 138 -0.90 3.78 -20.53
C LYS A 138 0.28 2.94 -20.06
N ILE A 139 0.10 2.16 -19.00
CA ILE A 139 1.15 1.28 -18.46
C ILE A 139 1.45 0.15 -19.44
N SER A 140 0.44 -0.50 -20.02
CA SER A 140 0.63 -1.58 -20.98
C SER A 140 1.33 -1.13 -22.27
N ALA A 141 1.27 0.16 -22.60
CA ALA A 141 1.97 0.75 -23.74
C ALA A 141 3.43 1.12 -23.43
N LEU A 142 3.90 0.99 -22.18
CA LEU A 142 5.30 1.26 -21.86
C LEU A 142 6.22 0.25 -22.55
N PRO A 143 7.37 0.73 -23.09
CA PRO A 143 8.37 -0.15 -23.68
C PRO A 143 8.99 -1.03 -22.59
N ASP A 144 9.42 -2.22 -22.99
CA ASP A 144 10.29 -3.04 -22.15
C ASP A 144 11.66 -2.38 -22.10
N ILE A 145 12.18 -2.18 -20.89
CA ILE A 145 13.54 -1.70 -20.69
C ILE A 145 14.36 -2.92 -20.31
N ARG A 146 15.21 -3.39 -21.22
CA ARG A 146 16.30 -4.33 -20.93
C ARG A 146 17.61 -3.57 -20.95
#